data_AF-A0A1J5JMN8-F1
#
_entry.id   AF-A0A1J5JMN8-F1
#
_cell.length_a   1.000
_cell.length_b   1.000
_cell.length_c   1.000
_cell.angle_alpha   90.00
_cell.angle_beta   90.00
_cell.angle_gamma   90.00
#
_symmetry.space_group_name_H-M   'P 1'
#
loop_
_entity.id
_entity.type
_entity.pdbx_description
1 polymer ?
#
loop_
_entity_poly.entity_id
_entity_poly.type
_entity_poly.pdbx_seq_one_letter_code
_entity_poly.pdbx_strand_id
1 'polypeptide(L)'
;MTRNLIPGILAMAAIVVASNILVQFLYGQWLTWGAFTYPFAFLVTDLTNRLYGAAAARRVVLVGFVVGAICSLIGTQIVGSFGPLVSLRVAIGSGAAFLAAQMLDITVFNRMRTAAWWRAPLISTLFGSTLDTAIFFTTAFSATLIFLEPGNDVSWAGEVLPLLGFGPGVPLWVSLAVADWGVKLGLAVVALVPFRLIIAKLMTRVA
;
A
#
# COMPACT_ATOMS: atom_id res chain seq x y z
N MET A 1 20.07 6.24 -18.77
CA MET A 1 19.61 6.30 -17.37
C MET A 1 18.23 5.68 -17.13
N THR A 2 17.24 5.81 -18.02
CA THR A 2 15.85 5.29 -17.82
C THR A 2 15.67 3.78 -18.07
N ARG A 3 16.46 3.16 -18.95
CA ARG A 3 16.33 1.72 -19.27
C ARG A 3 16.50 0.79 -18.06
N ASN A 4 17.29 1.19 -17.06
CA ASN A 4 17.52 0.38 -15.86
C ASN A 4 16.34 0.40 -14.89
N LEU A 5 15.38 1.32 -15.04
CA LEU A 5 14.22 1.44 -14.16
C LEU A 5 12.99 0.70 -14.67
N ILE A 6 13.00 0.28 -15.94
CA ILE A 6 11.87 -0.39 -16.58
C ILE A 6 11.36 -1.59 -15.76
N PRO A 7 12.22 -2.50 -15.24
CA PRO A 7 11.73 -3.62 -14.45
C PRO A 7 10.98 -3.18 -13.18
N GLY A 8 11.50 -2.17 -12.48
CA GLY A 8 10.86 -1.61 -11.29
C GLY A 8 9.55 -0.91 -11.61
N ILE A 9 9.49 -0.15 -12.71
CA ILE A 9 8.27 0.51 -13.20
C ILE A 9 7.19 -0.52 -13.53
N LEU A 10 7.54 -1.57 -14.30
CA LEU A 10 6.59 -2.61 -14.69
C LEU A 10 6.10 -3.40 -13.48
N ALA A 11 6.99 -3.76 -12.55
CA ALA A 11 6.61 -4.45 -11.32
C ALA A 11 5.68 -3.60 -10.46
N MET A 12 6.01 -2.32 -10.26
CA MET A 12 5.16 -1.39 -9.50
C MET A 12 3.80 -1.23 -10.15
N ALA A 13 3.74 -0.96 -11.46
CA ALA A 13 2.48 -0.80 -12.19
C ALA A 13 1.63 -2.08 -12.12
N ALA A 14 2.23 -3.26 -12.31
CA ALA A 14 1.53 -4.53 -12.23
C ALA A 14 0.92 -4.77 -10.84
N ILE A 15 1.69 -4.51 -9.76
CA ILE A 15 1.20 -4.66 -8.38
C ILE A 15 0.07 -3.67 -8.10
N VAL A 16 0.19 -2.41 -8.53
CA VAL A 16 -0.84 -1.39 -8.32
C VAL A 16 -2.12 -1.75 -9.06
N VAL A 17 -2.04 -2.15 -10.33
CA VAL A 17 -3.20 -2.60 -11.12
C VAL A 17 -3.83 -3.82 -10.48
N ALA A 18 -3.03 -4.84 -10.15
CA ALA A 18 -3.52 -6.06 -9.51
C ALA A 18 -4.22 -5.74 -8.19
N SER A 19 -3.66 -4.86 -7.36
CA SER A 19 -4.25 -4.50 -6.06
C SER A 19 -5.57 -3.73 -6.23
N ASN A 20 -5.68 -2.85 -7.23
CA ASN A 20 -6.92 -2.14 -7.54
C ASN A 20 -8.03 -3.07 -8.04
N ILE A 21 -7.67 -4.16 -8.72
CA ILE A 21 -8.64 -5.20 -9.13
C ILE A 21 -8.98 -6.10 -7.95
N LEU A 22 -7.96 -6.58 -7.24
CA LEU A 22 -8.10 -7.57 -6.16
C LEU A 22 -8.77 -7.02 -4.90
N VAL A 23 -8.80 -5.69 -4.71
CA VAL A 23 -9.56 -5.06 -3.64
C VAL A 23 -11.07 -5.32 -3.75
N GLN A 24 -11.57 -5.65 -4.95
CA GLN A 24 -12.99 -5.95 -5.18
C GLN A 24 -13.39 -7.36 -4.73
N PHE A 25 -12.41 -8.23 -4.42
CA PHE A 25 -12.65 -9.62 -4.06
C PHE A 25 -12.36 -9.83 -2.57
N LEU A 26 -13.37 -10.24 -1.81
CA LEU A 26 -13.24 -10.55 -0.40
C LEU A 26 -12.42 -11.82 -0.17
N TYR A 27 -11.58 -11.76 0.85
CA TYR A 27 -10.88 -12.89 1.44
C TYR A 27 -11.44 -13.14 2.85
N GLY A 28 -12.25 -14.19 2.97
CA GLY A 28 -13.04 -14.42 4.18
C GLY A 28 -14.11 -13.34 4.33
N GLN A 29 -14.31 -12.86 5.56
CA GLN A 29 -15.39 -11.92 5.90
C GLN A 29 -14.90 -10.48 6.14
N TRP A 30 -13.59 -10.22 6.06
CA TRP A 30 -13.01 -8.98 6.59
C TRP A 30 -12.06 -8.29 5.63
N LEU A 31 -11.08 -9.01 5.07
CA LEU A 31 -10.07 -8.43 4.19
C LEU A 31 -10.39 -8.68 2.73
N THR A 32 -9.69 -7.99 1.84
CA THR A 32 -9.76 -8.20 0.39
C THR A 32 -8.44 -8.80 -0.09
N TRP A 33 -8.46 -9.41 -1.28
CA TRP A 33 -7.22 -9.90 -1.89
C TRP A 33 -6.21 -8.78 -2.16
N GLY A 34 -6.68 -7.53 -2.33
CA GLY A 34 -5.83 -6.35 -2.47
C GLY A 34 -4.90 -6.11 -1.27
N ALA A 35 -5.32 -6.45 -0.05
CA ALA A 35 -4.51 -6.33 1.17
C ALA A 35 -3.27 -7.23 1.16
N PHE A 36 -3.30 -8.33 0.39
CA PHE A 36 -2.19 -9.27 0.26
C PHE A 36 -1.24 -8.93 -0.89
N THR A 37 -1.72 -8.21 -1.92
CA THR A 37 -0.89 -7.83 -3.07
C THR A 37 -0.22 -6.48 -2.90
N TYR A 38 -0.91 -5.51 -2.30
CA TYR A 38 -0.40 -4.16 -2.12
C TYR A 38 0.95 -4.08 -1.38
N PRO A 39 1.22 -4.88 -0.31
CA PRO A 39 2.47 -4.79 0.43
C PRO A 39 3.72 -5.07 -0.43
N PHE A 40 3.59 -5.80 -1.54
CA PHE A 40 4.69 -6.01 -2.47
C PHE A 40 5.14 -4.73 -3.19
N ALA A 41 4.34 -3.65 -3.18
CA ALA A 41 4.77 -2.35 -3.69
C ALA A 41 5.95 -1.80 -2.89
N PHE A 42 5.97 -1.98 -1.55
CA PHE A 42 7.10 -1.60 -0.70
C PHE A 42 8.36 -2.38 -1.08
N LEU A 43 8.25 -3.69 -1.35
CA LEU A 43 9.37 -4.50 -1.84
C LEU A 43 9.97 -3.94 -3.14
N VAL A 44 9.13 -3.52 -4.10
CA VAL A 44 9.61 -2.92 -5.35
C VAL A 44 10.32 -1.59 -5.09
N THR A 45 9.76 -0.75 -4.21
CA THR A 45 10.37 0.51 -3.79
C THR A 45 11.73 0.29 -3.14
N ASP A 46 11.82 -0.62 -2.18
CA ASP A 46 13.04 -0.96 -1.45
C ASP A 46 14.13 -1.51 -2.37
N LEU A 47 13.78 -2.43 -3.28
CA LEU A 47 14.71 -2.97 -4.28
C LEU A 47 15.23 -1.85 -5.18
N THR A 48 14.35 -0.98 -5.66
CA THR A 48 14.74 0.14 -6.52
C THR A 48 15.64 1.13 -5.77
N ASN A 49 15.32 1.43 -4.51
CA ASN A 49 16.09 2.34 -3.67
C ASN A 49 17.49 1.76 -3.37
N ARG A 50 17.57 0.45 -3.10
CA ARG A 50 18.84 -0.24 -2.86
C ARG A 50 19.73 -0.24 -4.10
N LEU A 51 19.17 -0.58 -5.26
CA LEU A 51 19.92 -0.79 -6.50
C LEU A 51 20.27 0.52 -7.22
N TYR A 52 19.34 1.49 -7.21
CA TYR A 52 19.42 2.69 -8.05
C TYR A 52 19.30 4.00 -7.27
N GLY A 53 19.09 3.93 -5.94
CA GLY A 53 19.02 5.09 -5.06
C GLY A 53 17.64 5.74 -4.95
N ALA A 54 17.52 6.67 -4.01
CA ALA A 54 16.24 7.29 -3.64
C ALA A 54 15.58 8.04 -4.82
N ALA A 55 16.36 8.73 -5.67
CA ALA A 55 15.80 9.45 -6.82
C ALA A 55 15.14 8.51 -7.83
N ALA A 56 15.69 7.32 -8.04
CA ALA A 56 15.10 6.30 -8.89
C ALA A 56 13.83 5.71 -8.27
N ALA A 57 13.85 5.39 -6.98
CA ALA A 57 12.69 4.88 -6.25
C ALA A 57 11.51 5.86 -6.32
N ARG A 58 11.76 7.18 -6.14
CA ARG A 58 10.72 8.21 -6.27
C ARG A 58 10.07 8.24 -7.65
N ARG A 59 10.84 8.01 -8.72
CA ARG A 59 10.30 7.94 -10.09
C ARG A 59 9.41 6.71 -10.28
N VAL A 60 9.82 5.55 -9.76
CA VAL A 60 9.03 4.31 -9.82
C VAL A 60 7.71 4.50 -9.05
N VAL A 61 7.78 5.07 -7.84
CA VAL A 61 6.59 5.39 -7.04
C VAL A 61 5.69 6.37 -7.78
N LEU A 62 6.22 7.43 -8.38
CA LEU A 62 5.39 8.40 -9.13
C LEU A 62 4.64 7.73 -10.29
N VAL A 63 5.28 6.81 -11.02
CA VAL A 63 4.59 6.05 -12.07
C VAL A 63 3.51 5.15 -11.46
N GLY A 64 3.82 4.44 -10.36
CA GLY A 64 2.82 3.66 -9.62
C GLY A 64 1.62 4.49 -9.17
N PHE A 65 1.86 5.71 -8.68
CA PHE A 65 0.81 6.65 -8.29
C PHE A 65 -0.06 7.05 -9.48
N VAL A 66 0.54 7.42 -10.61
CA VAL A 66 -0.22 7.79 -11.83
C VAL A 66 -1.06 6.61 -12.31
N VAL A 67 -0.50 5.39 -12.34
CA VAL A 67 -1.23 4.17 -12.71
C VAL A 67 -2.39 3.93 -11.73
N GLY A 68 -2.16 4.03 -10.43
CA GLY A 68 -3.17 3.86 -9.40
C GLY A 68 -4.27 4.91 -9.46
N ALA A 69 -3.92 6.17 -9.75
CA ALA A 69 -4.88 7.24 -9.95
C ALA A 69 -5.76 6.97 -11.17
N ILE A 70 -5.19 6.50 -12.29
CA ILE A 70 -5.96 6.09 -13.48
C ILE A 70 -6.89 4.91 -13.13
N CYS A 71 -6.40 3.88 -12.45
CA CYS A 71 -7.24 2.75 -12.01
C CYS A 71 -8.39 3.21 -11.10
N SER A 72 -8.11 4.09 -10.15
CA SER A 72 -9.12 4.64 -9.23
C SER A 72 -10.16 5.46 -9.99
N LEU A 73 -9.73 6.33 -10.92
CA LEU A 73 -10.63 7.11 -11.78
C LEU A 73 -11.51 6.23 -12.65
N ILE A 74 -10.98 5.16 -13.23
CA ILE A 74 -11.78 4.17 -13.97
C ILE A 74 -12.78 3.49 -13.01
N GLY A 75 -12.33 3.09 -11.83
CA GLY A 75 -13.16 2.49 -10.79
C GLY A 75 -14.32 3.38 -10.33
N THR A 76 -14.15 4.71 -10.32
CA THR A 76 -15.25 5.62 -10.00
C THR A 76 -16.32 5.69 -11.09
N GLN A 77 -16.00 5.31 -12.33
CA GLN A 77 -16.96 5.30 -13.45
C GLN A 77 -17.71 3.97 -13.57
N ILE A 78 -17.23 2.90 -12.93
CA ILE A 78 -17.86 1.59 -12.98
C ILE A 78 -18.83 1.49 -11.81
N VAL A 79 -20.13 1.42 -12.11
CA VAL A 79 -21.19 1.27 -11.11
C VAL A 79 -21.45 -0.22 -10.86
N GLY A 80 -21.15 -0.67 -9.65
CA GLY A 80 -21.53 -1.98 -9.13
C GLY A 80 -22.92 -1.96 -8.48
N SER A 81 -23.28 -3.06 -7.81
CA SER A 81 -24.60 -3.21 -7.17
C SER A 81 -24.88 -2.22 -6.03
N PHE A 82 -23.84 -1.58 -5.48
CA PHE A 82 -23.94 -0.68 -4.33
C PHE A 82 -23.36 0.72 -4.60
N GLY A 83 -23.19 1.10 -5.87
CA GLY A 83 -22.57 2.37 -6.28
C GLY A 83 -21.24 2.19 -7.00
N PRO A 84 -20.42 3.24 -7.14
CA PRO A 84 -19.11 3.15 -7.77
C PRO A 84 -18.20 2.13 -7.09
N LEU A 85 -17.43 1.36 -7.87
CA LEU A 85 -16.46 0.39 -7.31
C LEU A 85 -15.36 1.07 -6.48
N VAL A 86 -15.09 2.34 -6.76
CA VAL A 86 -14.18 3.19 -5.99
C VAL A 86 -14.89 4.51 -5.70
N SER A 87 -15.11 4.81 -4.42
CA SER A 87 -15.67 6.11 -4.02
C SER A 87 -14.60 7.21 -4.11
N LEU A 88 -15.03 8.47 -4.18
CA LEU A 88 -14.12 9.62 -4.19
C LEU A 88 -13.20 9.62 -2.97
N ARG A 89 -13.73 9.30 -1.78
CA ARG A 89 -12.94 9.20 -0.55
C ARG A 89 -11.91 8.07 -0.59
N VAL A 90 -12.27 6.92 -1.18
CA VAL A 90 -11.32 5.81 -1.37
C VAL A 90 -10.21 6.21 -2.35
N ALA A 91 -10.54 6.94 -3.43
CA ALA A 91 -9.56 7.43 -4.39
C ALA A 91 -8.60 8.46 -3.76
N ILE A 92 -9.12 9.44 -3.01
CA ILE A 92 -8.31 10.44 -2.30
C ILE A 92 -7.45 9.76 -1.23
N GLY A 93 -8.05 8.88 -0.42
CA GLY A 93 -7.38 8.15 0.64
C GLY A 93 -6.26 7.27 0.12
N SER A 94 -6.50 6.49 -0.93
CA SER A 94 -5.49 5.60 -1.52
C SER A 94 -4.34 6.38 -2.15
N GLY A 95 -4.63 7.45 -2.89
CA GLY A 95 -3.60 8.31 -3.48
C GLY A 95 -2.72 9.00 -2.44
N ALA A 96 -3.34 9.58 -1.40
CA ALA A 96 -2.62 10.25 -0.31
C ALA A 96 -1.80 9.26 0.52
N ALA A 97 -2.37 8.11 0.87
CA ALA A 97 -1.69 7.05 1.62
C ALA A 97 -0.49 6.52 0.84
N PHE A 98 -0.68 6.16 -0.42
CA PHE A 98 0.39 5.64 -1.28
C PHE A 98 1.57 6.60 -1.38
N LEU A 99 1.33 7.87 -1.72
CA LEU A 99 2.42 8.85 -1.86
C LEU A 99 3.13 9.10 -0.54
N ALA A 100 2.38 9.36 0.54
CA ALA A 100 2.98 9.68 1.83
C ALA A 100 3.79 8.51 2.39
N ALA A 101 3.22 7.30 2.34
CA ALA A 101 3.86 6.09 2.81
C ALA A 101 5.11 5.73 2.03
N GLN A 102 5.05 5.76 0.69
CA GLN A 102 6.19 5.42 -0.15
C GLN A 102 7.31 6.48 -0.06
N MET A 103 6.98 7.76 0.10
CA MET A 103 8.00 8.80 0.32
C MET A 103 8.68 8.66 1.69
N LEU A 104 7.90 8.33 2.73
CA LEU A 104 8.44 8.07 4.06
C LEU A 104 9.34 6.82 4.04
N ASP A 105 8.86 5.75 3.42
CA ASP A 105 9.61 4.50 3.24
C ASP A 105 10.97 4.76 2.59
N ILE A 106 11.01 5.42 1.42
CA ILE A 106 12.26 5.77 0.73
C ILE A 106 13.21 6.55 1.64
N THR A 107 12.66 7.48 2.42
CA THR A 107 13.43 8.35 3.31
C THR A 107 14.03 7.58 4.49
N VAL A 108 13.22 6.76 5.16
CA VAL A 108 13.66 5.91 6.28
C VAL A 108 14.67 4.87 5.79
N PHE A 109 14.37 4.19 4.69
CA PHE A 109 15.24 3.21 4.07
C PHE A 109 16.61 3.82 3.76
N ASN A 110 16.63 4.99 3.11
CA ASN A 110 17.88 5.62 2.69
C ASN A 110 18.74 6.08 3.89
N ARG A 111 18.12 6.48 5.00
CA ARG A 111 18.84 6.77 6.26
C ARG A 111 19.45 5.51 6.88
N MET A 112 18.80 4.36 6.71
CA MET A 112 19.22 3.08 7.30
C MET A 112 20.00 2.19 6.34
N ARG A 113 20.33 2.66 5.13
CA ARG A 113 20.89 1.83 4.06
C ARG A 113 22.23 1.17 4.41
N THR A 114 23.01 1.76 5.32
CA THR A 114 24.33 1.23 5.73
C THR A 114 24.23 0.25 6.90
N ALA A 115 23.06 0.09 7.50
CA ALA A 115 22.84 -0.89 8.55
C ALA A 115 22.79 -2.33 7.99
N ALA A 116 22.53 -3.31 8.86
CA ALA A 116 22.31 -4.68 8.43
C ALA A 116 21.26 -4.75 7.30
N TRP A 117 21.47 -5.63 6.33
CA TRP A 117 20.72 -5.70 5.07
C TRP A 117 19.19 -5.73 5.24
N TRP A 118 18.69 -6.31 6.34
CA TRP A 118 17.26 -6.45 6.65
C TRP A 118 16.67 -5.24 7.38
N ARG A 119 17.49 -4.41 8.05
CA ARG A 119 17.00 -3.31 8.90
C ARG A 119 16.32 -2.24 8.08
N ALA A 120 16.95 -1.81 6.99
CA ALA A 120 16.41 -0.78 6.12
C ALA A 120 15.01 -1.17 5.58
N PRO A 121 14.81 -2.30 4.87
CA PRO A 121 13.50 -2.65 4.32
C PRO A 121 12.43 -2.90 5.39
N LEU A 122 12.78 -3.56 6.51
CA LEU A 122 11.79 -3.86 7.54
C LEU A 122 11.31 -2.60 8.27
N ILE A 123 12.23 -1.72 8.63
CA ILE A 123 11.90 -0.51 9.41
C ILE A 123 11.23 0.53 8.51
N SER A 124 11.67 0.69 7.26
CA SER A 124 11.00 1.59 6.32
C SER A 124 9.57 1.14 6.03
N THR A 125 9.37 -0.16 5.78
CA THR A 125 8.03 -0.73 5.53
C THR A 125 7.15 -0.61 6.77
N LEU A 126 7.68 -0.78 7.99
CA LEU A 126 6.92 -0.58 9.23
C LEU A 126 6.35 0.84 9.32
N PHE A 127 7.20 1.86 9.16
CA PHE A 127 6.76 3.26 9.23
C PHE A 127 5.85 3.63 8.06
N GLY A 128 6.20 3.19 6.85
CA GLY A 128 5.41 3.41 5.64
C GLY A 128 4.02 2.79 5.75
N SER A 129 3.93 1.51 6.11
CA SER A 129 2.65 0.78 6.25
C SER A 129 1.77 1.35 7.36
N THR A 130 2.37 1.80 8.46
CA THR A 130 1.63 2.45 9.55
C THR A 130 1.01 3.76 9.09
N LEU A 131 1.78 4.59 8.38
CA LEU A 131 1.29 5.84 7.83
C LEU A 131 0.23 5.62 6.75
N ASP A 132 0.45 4.63 5.86
CA ASP A 132 -0.48 4.22 4.81
C ASP A 132 -1.84 3.86 5.40
N THR A 133 -1.87 2.91 6.34
CA THR A 133 -3.10 2.44 6.98
C THR A 133 -3.80 3.60 7.71
N ALA A 134 -3.06 4.44 8.43
CA ALA A 134 -3.64 5.58 9.12
C ALA A 134 -4.31 6.56 8.16
N ILE A 135 -3.65 6.94 7.07
CA ILE A 135 -4.19 7.88 6.07
C ILE A 135 -5.37 7.25 5.33
N PHE A 136 -5.20 6.03 4.82
CA PHE A 136 -6.20 5.36 3.98
C PHE A 136 -7.51 5.15 4.72
N PHE A 137 -7.47 4.44 5.85
CA PHE A 137 -8.68 4.07 6.57
C PHE A 137 -9.39 5.29 7.18
N THR A 138 -8.63 6.26 7.70
CA THR A 138 -9.21 7.51 8.20
C THR A 138 -9.91 8.26 7.06
N THR A 139 -9.26 8.42 5.92
CA THR A 139 -9.82 9.18 4.79
C THR A 139 -11.04 8.49 4.18
N ALA A 140 -10.94 7.17 3.96
CA ALA A 140 -11.96 6.38 3.29
C ALA A 140 -13.19 6.09 4.15
N PHE A 141 -13.03 5.89 5.47
CA PHE A 141 -14.10 5.31 6.31
C PHE A 141 -14.43 6.10 7.59
N SER A 142 -13.62 7.06 8.03
CA SER A 142 -13.96 7.87 9.21
C SER A 142 -15.24 8.70 8.97
N ALA A 143 -16.09 8.79 9.99
CA ALA A 143 -17.26 9.66 9.98
C ALA A 143 -16.90 11.16 9.90
N THR A 144 -15.72 11.54 10.40
CA THR A 144 -15.26 12.95 10.41
C THR A 144 -15.01 13.53 9.02
N LEU A 145 -14.88 12.66 8.00
CA LEU A 145 -14.56 13.04 6.62
C LEU A 145 -15.70 12.75 5.65
N ILE A 146 -16.92 12.49 6.15
CA ILE A 146 -18.12 12.28 5.31
C ILE A 146 -18.38 13.50 4.41
N PHE A 147 -18.07 14.71 4.87
CA PHE A 147 -18.28 15.94 4.09
C PHE A 147 -17.52 15.97 2.75
N LEU A 148 -16.46 15.15 2.59
CA LEU A 148 -15.73 15.03 1.33
C LEU A 148 -16.53 14.33 0.23
N GLU A 149 -17.48 13.48 0.60
CA GLU A 149 -18.36 12.76 -0.33
C GLU A 149 -19.68 12.39 0.37
N PRO A 150 -20.59 13.36 0.59
CA PRO A 150 -21.83 13.11 1.34
C PRO A 150 -22.79 12.12 0.66
N GLY A 151 -22.64 11.92 -0.65
CA GLY A 151 -23.51 11.06 -1.45
C GLY A 151 -23.18 9.57 -1.39
N ASN A 152 -22.05 9.18 -0.79
CA ASN A 152 -21.67 7.78 -0.65
C ASN A 152 -21.76 7.34 0.82
N ASP A 153 -22.64 6.38 1.10
CA ASP A 153 -22.87 5.90 2.46
C ASP A 153 -21.75 4.94 2.92
N VAL A 154 -21.05 5.34 3.99
CA VAL A 154 -20.01 4.54 4.66
C VAL A 154 -20.38 4.21 6.11
N SER A 155 -21.63 4.43 6.52
CA SER A 155 -22.07 4.26 7.90
C SER A 155 -21.86 2.84 8.42
N TRP A 156 -21.96 1.83 7.54
CA TRP A 156 -21.63 0.44 7.82
C TRP A 156 -20.21 0.27 8.42
N ALA A 157 -19.26 1.10 7.99
CA ALA A 157 -17.88 1.03 8.47
C ALA A 157 -17.74 1.55 9.91
N GLY A 158 -18.73 2.30 10.40
CA GLY A 158 -18.81 2.84 11.75
C GLY A 158 -19.42 1.88 12.78
N GLU A 159 -19.95 0.73 12.36
CA GLU A 159 -20.54 -0.26 13.28
C GLU A 159 -19.54 -0.70 14.34
N VAL A 160 -19.97 -0.69 15.61
CA VAL A 160 -19.09 -1.05 16.74
C VAL A 160 -19.07 -2.56 16.90
N LEU A 161 -17.91 -3.16 16.65
CA LEU A 161 -17.68 -4.60 16.76
C LEU A 161 -16.40 -4.86 17.57
N PRO A 162 -16.23 -6.08 18.13
CA PRO A 162 -14.99 -6.44 18.81
C PRO A 162 -13.78 -6.31 17.87
N LEU A 163 -12.70 -5.68 18.35
CA LEU A 163 -11.45 -5.58 17.60
C LEU A 163 -10.96 -6.98 17.23
N LEU A 164 -10.79 -7.23 15.92
CA LEU A 164 -10.43 -8.54 15.34
C LEU A 164 -11.34 -9.71 15.78
N GLY A 165 -12.55 -9.44 16.26
CA GLY A 165 -13.52 -10.44 16.71
C GLY A 165 -13.40 -10.89 18.18
N PHE A 166 -12.44 -10.39 18.95
CA PHE A 166 -12.25 -10.82 20.35
C PHE A 166 -11.79 -9.70 21.31
N GLY A 167 -11.44 -8.51 20.81
CA GLY A 167 -10.95 -7.39 21.61
C GLY A 167 -12.02 -6.37 22.02
N PRO A 168 -11.62 -5.15 22.43
CA PRO A 168 -12.56 -4.08 22.79
C PRO A 168 -13.43 -3.66 21.61
N GLY A 169 -14.62 -3.11 21.90
CA GLY A 169 -15.51 -2.57 20.88
C GLY A 169 -14.91 -1.34 20.19
N VAL A 170 -14.76 -1.41 18.87
CA VAL A 170 -14.23 -0.32 18.02
C VAL A 170 -15.06 -0.22 16.75
N PRO A 171 -15.05 0.93 16.03
CA PRO A 171 -15.64 1.01 14.70
C PRO A 171 -15.05 -0.05 13.77
N LEU A 172 -15.87 -0.68 12.94
CA LEU A 172 -15.47 -1.74 12.02
C LEU A 172 -14.24 -1.35 11.19
N TRP A 173 -14.21 -0.13 10.64
CA TRP A 173 -13.07 0.34 9.85
C TRP A 173 -11.74 0.33 10.63
N VAL A 174 -11.77 0.56 11.95
CA VAL A 174 -10.58 0.48 12.80
C VAL A 174 -10.12 -0.97 12.91
N SER A 175 -11.06 -1.91 13.09
CA SER A 175 -10.75 -3.35 13.11
C SER A 175 -10.14 -3.82 11.79
N LEU A 176 -10.71 -3.37 10.67
CA LEU A 176 -10.18 -3.63 9.33
C LEU A 176 -8.79 -3.01 9.14
N ALA A 177 -8.57 -1.80 9.64
CA ALA A 177 -7.26 -1.13 9.60
C ALA A 177 -6.18 -1.92 10.33
N VAL A 178 -6.49 -2.43 11.53
CA VAL A 178 -5.55 -3.27 12.30
C VAL A 178 -5.27 -4.59 11.57
N ALA A 179 -6.30 -5.22 10.99
CA ALA A 179 -6.13 -6.45 10.23
C ALA A 179 -5.24 -6.24 8.99
N ASP A 180 -5.50 -5.20 8.21
CA ASP A 180 -4.71 -4.81 7.03
C ASP A 180 -3.26 -4.49 7.41
N TRP A 181 -3.05 -3.71 8.47
CA TRP A 181 -1.71 -3.41 8.99
C TRP A 181 -0.96 -4.66 9.43
N GLY A 182 -1.63 -5.60 10.11
CA GLY A 182 -1.05 -6.88 10.50
C GLY A 182 -0.59 -7.70 9.30
N VAL A 183 -1.40 -7.76 8.24
CA VAL A 183 -1.04 -8.44 6.99
C VAL A 183 0.17 -7.76 6.33
N LYS A 184 0.19 -6.43 6.25
CA LYS A 184 1.33 -5.66 5.73
C LYS A 184 2.62 -6.00 6.47
N LEU A 185 2.61 -6.04 7.81
CA LEU A 185 3.80 -6.38 8.60
C LEU A 185 4.23 -7.83 8.44
N GLY A 186 3.28 -8.77 8.42
CA GLY A 186 3.56 -10.18 8.17
C GLY A 186 4.24 -10.38 6.81
N LEU A 187 3.68 -9.75 5.77
CA LEU A 187 4.24 -9.79 4.42
C LEU A 187 5.56 -9.03 4.30
N ALA A 188 5.79 -7.96 5.07
CA ALA A 188 7.08 -7.28 5.12
C ALA A 188 8.20 -8.22 5.59
N VAL A 189 7.93 -9.06 6.59
CA VAL A 189 8.89 -10.08 7.06
C VAL A 189 9.13 -11.13 5.98
N VAL A 190 8.08 -11.63 5.33
CA VAL A 190 8.19 -12.60 4.22
C VAL A 190 9.00 -12.00 3.06
N ALA A 191 8.78 -10.73 2.73
CA ALA A 191 9.42 -10.01 1.64
C ALA A 191 10.94 -9.81 1.85
N LEU A 192 11.46 -9.96 3.08
CA LEU A 192 12.90 -9.96 3.33
C LEU A 192 13.63 -11.08 2.59
N VAL A 193 12.98 -12.23 2.38
CA VAL A 193 13.57 -13.36 1.65
C VAL A 193 13.81 -13.02 0.17
N PRO A 194 12.79 -12.68 -0.64
CA PRO A 194 13.03 -12.28 -2.03
C PRO A 194 13.91 -11.03 -2.13
N PHE A 195 13.78 -10.06 -1.20
CA PHE A 195 14.67 -8.91 -1.14
C PHE A 195 16.15 -9.34 -1.08
N ARG A 196 16.50 -10.20 -0.12
CA ARG A 196 17.88 -10.68 0.05
C ARG A 196 18.38 -11.43 -1.18
N LEU A 197 17.56 -12.32 -1.74
CA LEU A 197 17.93 -13.15 -2.89
C LEU A 197 18.20 -12.29 -4.13
N ILE A 198 17.34 -11.32 -4.41
CA ILE A 198 17.46 -10.42 -5.56
C ILE A 198 18.71 -9.55 -5.42
N ILE A 199 18.91 -8.94 -4.25
CA ILE A 199 20.08 -8.09 -3.99
C ILE A 199 21.38 -8.89 -4.09
N ALA A 200 21.45 -10.08 -3.49
CA ALA A 200 22.63 -10.93 -3.58
C ALA A 200 22.97 -11.26 -5.04
N LYS A 201 21.98 -11.71 -5.83
CA LYS A 201 22.17 -12.11 -7.24
C LYS A 201 22.58 -10.96 -8.16
N LEU A 202 22.02 -9.77 -7.93
CA LEU A 202 22.28 -8.62 -8.80
C LEU A 202 23.57 -7.89 -8.43
N MET A 203 23.93 -7.83 -7.15
CA MET A 203 25.18 -7.20 -6.72
C MET A 203 26.40 -8.07 -7.03
N THR A 204 26.29 -9.40 -6.99
CA THR A 204 27.39 -10.31 -7.40
C THR A 204 27.70 -10.28 -8.89
N ARG A 205 26.81 -9.73 -9.74
CA ARG A 205 27.04 -9.61 -11.19
C ARG A 205 27.79 -8.32 -11.58
N VAL A 206 28.04 -7.42 -10.62
CA VAL A 206 28.64 -6.10 -10.84
C VAL A 206 30.07 -6.01 -10.29
N ALA A 207 30.48 -6.98 -9.46
CA ALA A 207 31.84 -7.13 -8.95
C ALA A 207 32.61 -8.16 -9.79
#